data_AF-A0A9N7UYH9-F1
#
_entry.id   AF-A0A9N7UYH9-F1
#
_cell.length_a   1.000
_cell.length_b   1.000
_cell.length_c   1.000
_cell.angle_alpha   90.00
_cell.angle_beta   90.00
_cell.angle_gamma   90.00
#
_symmetry.space_group_name_H-M   'P 1'
#
loop_
_entity.id
_entity.type
_entity.pdbx_description
1 polymer ?
#
loop_
_entity_poly.entity_id
_entity_poly.type
_entity_poly.pdbx_seq_one_letter_code
_entity_poly.pdbx_strand_id
1 'polypeptide(L)'
;MQARKAMIEKLEKEGGGPGNQAIAKVNKVQRSTSFGVPNANSIKQMLLDWCRAKTRSYEHVNIQNFSSSWSNGMAFCALVHNFFPDAFDYDSLSPSNRRQNFEVAFDAAEKLVDCPQLLDVDDMVKMREPDWKCVYTYLQEFYRGLVTKGLVKTKNSS
;
A
#
# COMPACT_ATOMS: atom_id res chain seq x y z
N MET A 1 45.30 81.73 -36.40
CA MET A 1 43.82 81.75 -36.36
C MET A 1 43.33 80.69 -35.40
N GLN A 2 42.32 81.08 -34.66
CA GLN A 2 41.68 80.41 -33.54
C GLN A 2 40.88 79.18 -33.99
N ALA A 3 40.92 78.11 -33.21
CA ALA A 3 39.79 77.23 -32.99
C ALA A 3 40.00 76.44 -31.69
N ARG A 4 39.63 77.08 -30.57
CA ARG A 4 39.37 76.41 -29.28
C ARG A 4 37.93 75.93 -29.27
N LYS A 5 37.70 74.72 -28.77
CA LYS A 5 36.67 74.34 -27.77
C LYS A 5 36.66 72.80 -27.70
N ALA A 6 37.38 72.18 -26.77
CA ALA A 6 37.05 71.98 -25.36
C ALA A 6 35.81 71.07 -25.16
N MET A 7 36.04 69.85 -24.69
CA MET A 7 35.40 69.27 -23.49
C MET A 7 36.01 67.89 -23.18
N ILE A 8 37.03 67.91 -22.31
CA ILE A 8 37.25 67.01 -21.16
C ILE A 8 37.32 65.49 -21.46
N GLU A 9 38.54 65.08 -21.79
CA GLU A 9 39.29 63.90 -21.29
C GLU A 9 38.87 63.56 -19.82
N LYS A 10 38.76 62.31 -19.33
CA LYS A 10 39.88 61.37 -19.24
C LYS A 10 39.53 60.10 -18.42
N LEU A 11 39.94 58.95 -18.98
CA LEU A 11 40.44 57.70 -18.36
C LEU A 11 39.54 56.70 -17.61
N GLU A 12 39.26 55.60 -18.31
CA GLU A 12 39.72 54.22 -18.04
C GLU A 12 40.45 53.92 -16.70
N LYS A 13 39.95 52.93 -15.95
CA LYS A 13 40.75 51.79 -15.47
C LYS A 13 39.90 50.64 -14.89
N GLU A 14 40.08 49.46 -15.48
CA GLU A 14 40.11 48.09 -14.90
C GLU A 14 39.02 47.61 -13.92
N GLY A 15 38.47 46.41 -14.19
CA GLY A 15 37.91 45.54 -13.14
C GLY A 15 36.84 44.55 -13.62
N GLY A 16 37.16 43.26 -13.61
CA GLY A 16 36.34 42.18 -14.18
C GLY A 16 35.20 41.63 -13.31
N GLY A 17 34.47 40.64 -13.88
CA GLY A 17 33.64 39.69 -13.14
C GLY A 17 32.21 39.48 -13.71
N PRO A 18 31.87 38.30 -14.26
CA PRO A 18 30.53 38.01 -14.75
C PRO A 18 29.55 37.70 -13.59
N GLY A 19 28.31 38.17 -13.75
CA GLY A 19 27.27 38.16 -12.72
C GLY A 19 26.75 36.77 -12.34
N ASN A 20 26.72 36.53 -11.02
CA ASN A 20 25.93 35.47 -10.39
C ASN A 20 24.49 35.98 -10.18
N GLN A 21 23.51 35.29 -10.78
CA GLN A 21 22.09 35.47 -10.43
C GLN A 21 21.74 34.55 -9.25
N ALA A 22 21.25 35.18 -8.18
CA ALA A 22 20.95 34.58 -6.90
C ALA A 22 19.70 33.69 -6.93
N ILE A 23 19.81 32.55 -6.26
CA ILE A 23 18.78 31.54 -6.00
C ILE A 23 17.70 32.13 -5.10
N ALA A 24 16.47 32.26 -5.61
CA ALA A 24 15.30 32.58 -4.82
C ALA A 24 14.80 31.33 -4.07
N LYS A 25 14.85 31.41 -2.74
CA LYS A 25 14.38 30.42 -1.78
C LYS A 25 12.86 30.29 -1.84
N VAL A 26 12.35 29.07 -1.99
CA VAL A 26 11.00 28.70 -1.53
C VAL A 26 11.13 27.48 -0.63
N ASN A 27 11.25 27.75 0.68
CA ASN A 27 11.01 26.74 1.70
C ASN A 27 9.52 26.35 1.64
N LYS A 28 9.20 25.21 1.02
CA LYS A 28 7.94 24.52 1.32
C LYS A 28 8.04 24.02 2.75
N VAL A 29 7.33 24.71 3.65
CA VAL A 29 7.10 24.33 5.04
C VAL A 29 6.70 22.85 5.07
N GLN A 30 7.59 21.99 5.58
CA GLN A 30 7.23 20.64 6.01
C GLN A 30 6.19 20.80 7.11
N ARG A 31 4.95 20.48 6.79
CA ARG A 31 3.85 20.46 7.75
C ARG A 31 4.12 19.28 8.69
N SER A 32 4.67 19.58 9.86
CA SER A 32 4.82 18.65 10.97
C SER A 32 3.45 18.12 11.36
N THR A 33 3.06 16.94 10.87
CA THR A 33 1.85 16.26 11.36
C THR A 33 2.22 15.52 12.63
N SER A 34 1.87 16.15 13.74
CA SER A 34 1.53 15.57 15.04
C SER A 34 1.54 14.04 15.12
N PHE A 35 2.35 13.49 16.03
CA PHE A 35 2.20 12.14 16.55
C PHE A 35 0.86 12.03 17.27
N GLY A 36 -0.12 11.34 16.66
CA GLY A 36 -1.40 11.08 17.31
C GLY A 36 -2.45 10.63 16.30
N VAL A 37 -2.74 9.33 16.30
CA VAL A 37 -3.67 8.58 15.41
C VAL A 37 -3.16 8.41 13.97
N PRO A 38 -2.83 7.17 13.54
CA PRO A 38 -2.54 6.88 12.14
C PRO A 38 -3.74 7.29 11.26
N ASN A 39 -3.49 8.04 10.19
CA ASN A 39 -4.51 8.33 9.17
C ASN A 39 -5.11 7.01 8.63
N ALA A 40 -6.41 6.98 8.35
CA ALA A 40 -7.09 5.80 7.81
C ALA A 40 -6.41 5.26 6.54
N ASN A 41 -5.90 6.15 5.69
CA ASN A 41 -5.11 5.75 4.51
C ASN A 41 -3.81 5.04 4.89
N SER A 42 -3.15 5.45 5.97
CA SER A 42 -1.94 4.78 6.49
C SER A 42 -2.27 3.39 7.02
N ILE A 43 -3.39 3.23 7.75
CA ILE A 43 -3.83 1.92 8.27
C ILE A 43 -4.16 0.97 7.13
N LYS A 44 -4.90 1.45 6.12
CA LYS A 44 -5.24 0.67 4.93
C LYS A 44 -3.98 0.19 4.19
N GLN A 45 -2.97 1.05 4.06
CA GLN A 45 -1.69 0.65 3.46
C GLN A 45 -0.92 -0.36 4.33
N MET A 46 -0.90 -0.18 5.64
CA MET A 46 -0.28 -1.16 6.55
C MET A 46 -0.90 -2.56 6.40
N LEU A 47 -2.22 -2.66 6.28
CA LEU A 47 -2.87 -3.96 6.06
C LEU A 47 -2.51 -4.55 4.68
N LEU A 48 -2.44 -3.71 3.65
CA LEU A 48 -2.07 -4.14 2.30
C LEU A 48 -0.64 -4.71 2.27
N ASP A 49 0.29 -4.00 2.89
CA ASP A 49 1.69 -4.40 3.00
C ASP A 49 1.86 -5.66 3.85
N TRP A 50 1.05 -5.80 4.91
CA TRP A 50 1.00 -7.04 5.68
C TRP A 50 0.53 -8.22 4.82
N CYS A 51 -0.55 -8.08 4.06
CA CYS A 51 -1.03 -9.14 3.16
C CYS A 51 0.05 -9.53 2.14
N ARG A 52 0.74 -8.55 1.53
CA ARG A 52 1.86 -8.79 0.62
C ARG A 52 3.01 -9.54 1.29
N ALA A 53 3.38 -9.14 2.50
CA ALA A 53 4.45 -9.79 3.24
C ALA A 53 4.13 -11.26 3.53
N LYS A 54 2.88 -11.58 3.86
CA LYS A 54 2.42 -12.94 4.16
C LYS A 54 2.21 -13.83 2.94
N THR A 55 2.12 -13.24 1.74
CA THR A 55 1.84 -13.99 0.50
C THR A 55 3.00 -13.96 -0.50
N ARG A 56 4.15 -13.39 -0.13
CA ARG A 56 5.30 -13.18 -1.03
C ARG A 56 5.82 -14.47 -1.70
N SER A 57 5.74 -15.60 -1.01
CA SER A 57 6.24 -16.90 -1.49
C SER A 57 5.23 -17.71 -2.28
N TYR A 58 4.01 -17.19 -2.51
CA TYR A 58 2.93 -17.93 -3.15
C TYR A 58 2.85 -17.59 -4.64
N GLU A 59 2.74 -18.62 -5.47
CA GLU A 59 2.51 -18.46 -6.89
C GLU A 59 1.09 -17.93 -7.17
N HIS A 60 0.94 -17.26 -8.31
CA HIS A 60 -0.32 -16.68 -8.78
C HIS A 60 -0.94 -15.59 -7.88
N VAL A 61 -0.18 -15.08 -6.89
CA VAL A 61 -0.62 -14.01 -5.99
C VAL A 61 0.20 -12.75 -6.21
N ASN A 62 -0.48 -11.67 -6.57
CA ASN A 62 0.12 -10.34 -6.65
C ASN A 62 -0.85 -9.28 -6.09
N ILE A 63 -0.69 -9.00 -4.80
CA ILE A 63 -1.59 -8.08 -4.08
C ILE A 63 -1.18 -6.65 -4.34
N GLN A 64 -2.03 -5.89 -5.03
CA GLN A 64 -1.82 -4.48 -5.39
C GLN A 64 -2.92 -3.57 -4.85
N ASN A 65 -4.08 -4.13 -4.55
CA ASN A 65 -5.24 -3.42 -4.05
C ASN A 65 -6.11 -4.38 -3.21
N PHE A 66 -7.27 -3.90 -2.76
CA PHE A 66 -8.29 -4.70 -2.07
C PHE A 66 -9.46 -5.06 -2.98
N SER A 67 -9.28 -5.10 -4.29
CA SER A 67 -10.35 -5.41 -5.25
C SER A 67 -9.88 -6.47 -6.24
N SER A 68 -9.46 -6.08 -7.44
CA SER A 68 -9.06 -7.01 -8.51
C SER A 68 -7.93 -7.98 -8.14
N SER A 69 -7.04 -7.64 -7.21
CA SER A 69 -6.02 -8.59 -6.69
C SER A 69 -6.59 -9.80 -5.95
N TRP A 70 -7.86 -9.74 -5.54
CA TRP A 70 -8.53 -10.75 -4.73
C TRP A 70 -9.64 -11.49 -5.50
N SER A 71 -9.88 -11.12 -6.76
CA SER A 71 -11.04 -11.57 -7.53
C SER A 71 -11.00 -13.05 -7.92
N ASN A 72 -9.82 -13.68 -7.96
CA ASN A 72 -9.67 -15.08 -8.31
C ASN A 72 -9.59 -16.03 -7.10
N GLY A 73 -9.67 -15.51 -5.88
CA GLY A 73 -9.63 -16.29 -4.64
C GLY A 73 -8.23 -16.71 -4.18
N MET A 74 -7.21 -16.73 -5.05
CA MET A 74 -5.86 -17.23 -4.70
C MET A 74 -5.21 -16.42 -3.56
N ALA A 75 -5.42 -15.11 -3.54
CA ALA A 75 -4.89 -14.26 -2.47
C ALA A 75 -5.49 -14.59 -1.09
N PHE A 76 -6.78 -15.00 -1.04
CA PHE A 76 -7.40 -15.48 0.20
C PHE A 76 -6.82 -16.84 0.61
N CYS A 77 -6.72 -17.79 -0.33
CA CYS A 77 -6.14 -19.10 -0.08
C CYS A 77 -4.70 -18.98 0.46
N ALA A 78 -3.85 -18.19 -0.19
CA ALA A 78 -2.46 -18.00 0.22
C ALA A 78 -2.34 -17.40 1.61
N LEU A 79 -3.21 -16.43 1.93
CA LEU A 79 -3.18 -15.79 3.23
C LEU A 79 -3.57 -16.76 4.35
N VAL A 80 -4.62 -17.56 4.15
CA VAL A 80 -5.05 -18.59 5.12
C VAL A 80 -3.97 -19.67 5.27
N HIS A 81 -3.49 -20.21 4.15
CA HIS A 81 -2.47 -21.27 4.12
C HIS A 81 -1.16 -20.83 4.79
N ASN A 82 -0.79 -19.55 4.70
CA ASN A 82 0.39 -19.03 5.40
C ASN A 82 0.33 -19.19 6.92
N PHE A 83 -0.87 -19.18 7.53
CA PHE A 83 -1.04 -19.41 8.96
C PHE A 83 -1.40 -20.86 9.29
N PHE A 84 -2.03 -21.55 8.34
CA PHE A 84 -2.55 -22.91 8.51
C PHE A 84 -2.21 -23.74 7.27
N PRO A 85 -0.96 -24.20 7.11
CA PRO A 85 -0.54 -24.98 5.94
C PRO A 85 -1.29 -26.31 5.84
N ASP A 86 -1.77 -26.86 6.97
CA ASP A 86 -2.51 -28.11 7.02
C ASP A 86 -4.03 -27.94 6.73
N ALA A 87 -4.49 -26.72 6.45
CA ALA A 87 -5.92 -26.46 6.23
C ALA A 87 -6.42 -27.03 4.90
N PHE A 88 -5.59 -27.00 3.86
CA PHE A 88 -5.87 -27.49 2.51
C PHE A 88 -4.59 -27.48 1.67
N ASP A 89 -4.58 -28.26 0.58
CA ASP A 89 -3.46 -28.30 -0.37
C ASP A 89 -3.51 -27.09 -1.33
N TYR A 90 -2.65 -26.09 -1.09
CA TYR A 90 -2.57 -24.90 -1.94
C TYR A 90 -2.10 -25.21 -3.37
N ASP A 91 -1.19 -26.17 -3.55
CA ASP A 91 -0.59 -26.47 -4.86
C ASP A 91 -1.60 -27.14 -5.81
N SER A 92 -2.68 -27.70 -5.25
CA SER A 92 -3.81 -28.23 -6.02
C SER A 92 -4.75 -27.15 -6.58
N LEU A 93 -4.64 -25.90 -6.10
CA LEU A 93 -5.55 -24.80 -6.47
C LEU A 93 -5.09 -24.11 -7.75
N SER A 94 -6.06 -23.50 -8.44
CA SER A 94 -5.82 -22.80 -9.71
C SER A 94 -6.57 -21.48 -9.77
N PRO A 95 -5.98 -20.40 -10.33
CA PRO A 95 -6.67 -19.13 -10.55
C PRO A 95 -7.96 -19.24 -11.37
N SER A 96 -8.10 -20.30 -12.18
CA SER A 96 -9.29 -20.57 -13.00
C SER A 96 -10.48 -21.04 -12.16
N ASN A 97 -10.22 -21.70 -11.02
CA ASN A 97 -11.26 -22.32 -10.18
C ASN A 97 -11.72 -21.37 -9.07
N ARG A 98 -12.17 -20.17 -9.46
CA ARG A 98 -12.50 -19.07 -8.53
C ARG A 98 -13.45 -19.48 -7.40
N ARG A 99 -14.51 -20.22 -7.74
CA ARG A 99 -15.51 -20.69 -6.76
C ARG A 99 -14.86 -21.55 -5.67
N GLN A 100 -14.14 -22.60 -6.08
CA GLN A 100 -13.42 -23.48 -5.17
C GLN A 100 -12.45 -22.71 -4.28
N ASN A 101 -11.70 -21.76 -4.86
CA ASN A 101 -10.74 -20.96 -4.11
C ASN A 101 -11.42 -20.16 -2.99
N PHE A 102 -12.55 -19.51 -3.30
CA PHE A 102 -13.30 -18.76 -2.28
C PHE A 102 -13.91 -19.67 -1.21
N GLU A 103 -14.56 -20.77 -1.61
CA GLU A 103 -15.16 -21.73 -0.68
C GLU A 103 -14.13 -22.28 0.30
N VAL A 104 -13.00 -22.79 -0.21
CA VAL A 104 -11.94 -23.35 0.63
C VAL A 104 -11.34 -22.31 1.57
N ALA A 105 -11.08 -21.10 1.08
CA ALA A 105 -10.49 -20.05 1.92
C ALA A 105 -11.44 -19.57 3.02
N PHE A 106 -12.71 -19.33 2.69
CA PHE A 106 -13.69 -18.80 3.64
C PHE A 106 -14.10 -19.86 4.66
N ASP A 107 -14.30 -21.11 4.25
CA ASP A 107 -14.56 -22.22 5.17
C ASP A 107 -13.43 -22.43 6.16
N ALA A 108 -12.18 -22.40 5.68
CA ALA A 108 -11.01 -22.55 6.53
C ALA A 108 -10.86 -21.37 7.49
N ALA A 109 -11.07 -20.14 7.02
CA ALA A 109 -10.99 -18.93 7.86
C ALA A 109 -12.07 -18.93 8.96
N GLU A 110 -13.30 -19.34 8.65
CA GLU A 110 -14.36 -19.48 9.65
C GLU A 110 -13.98 -20.52 10.70
N LYS A 111 -13.60 -21.74 10.29
CA LYS A 111 -13.29 -22.84 11.21
C LYS A 111 -12.05 -22.56 12.08
N LEU A 112 -11.02 -21.93 11.52
CA LEU A 112 -9.70 -21.83 12.17
C LEU A 112 -9.54 -20.54 12.97
N VAL A 113 -10.15 -19.44 12.55
CA VAL A 113 -10.00 -18.13 13.21
C VAL A 113 -11.32 -17.45 13.58
N ASP A 114 -12.45 -18.15 13.42
CA ASP A 114 -13.80 -17.62 13.71
C ASP A 114 -14.08 -16.33 12.91
N CYS A 115 -13.55 -16.26 11.68
CA CYS A 115 -13.77 -15.11 10.80
C CYS A 115 -15.21 -15.11 10.25
N PRO A 116 -16.00 -14.04 10.44
CA PRO A 116 -17.33 -13.95 9.89
C PRO A 116 -17.33 -14.01 8.35
N GLN A 117 -18.29 -14.73 7.77
CA GLN A 117 -18.50 -14.77 6.33
C GLN A 117 -19.16 -13.47 5.83
N LEU A 118 -18.37 -12.39 5.70
CA LEU A 118 -18.85 -11.10 5.20
C LEU A 118 -18.95 -11.01 3.67
N LEU A 119 -18.37 -11.98 2.96
CA LEU A 119 -18.30 -12.04 1.52
C LEU A 119 -19.05 -13.28 1.04
N ASP A 120 -20.01 -13.09 0.15
CA ASP A 120 -20.73 -14.18 -0.48
C ASP A 120 -19.95 -14.73 -1.69
N VAL A 121 -19.80 -16.06 -1.77
CA VAL A 121 -19.05 -16.73 -2.83
C VAL A 121 -19.67 -16.49 -4.21
N ASP A 122 -21.00 -16.56 -4.33
CA ASP A 122 -21.68 -16.38 -5.60
C ASP A 122 -21.47 -14.97 -6.14
N ASP A 123 -21.54 -13.96 -5.27
CA ASP A 123 -21.28 -12.58 -5.64
C ASP A 123 -19.81 -12.35 -6.03
N MET A 124 -18.88 -12.90 -5.25
CA MET A 124 -17.45 -12.79 -5.54
C MET A 124 -17.07 -13.45 -6.86
N VAL A 125 -17.70 -14.58 -7.22
CA VAL A 125 -17.47 -15.27 -8.51
C VAL A 125 -18.07 -14.47 -9.68
N LYS A 126 -19.25 -13.87 -9.52
CA LYS A 126 -19.90 -13.06 -10.57
C LYS A 126 -19.14 -11.76 -10.85
N MET A 127 -18.57 -11.14 -9.83
CA MET A 127 -17.87 -9.86 -9.96
C MET A 127 -16.44 -10.05 -10.47
N ARG A 128 -16.04 -9.29 -11.49
CA ARG A 128 -14.64 -9.23 -11.94
C ARG A 128 -13.75 -8.46 -10.95
N GLU A 129 -14.33 -7.43 -10.33
CA GLU A 129 -13.67 -6.55 -9.37
C GLU A 129 -14.61 -6.37 -8.17
N PRO A 130 -14.36 -7.04 -7.03
CA PRO A 130 -15.20 -6.91 -5.84
C PRO A 130 -15.06 -5.52 -5.21
N ASP A 131 -16.07 -5.07 -4.44
CA ASP A 131 -15.99 -3.80 -3.71
C ASP A 131 -14.83 -3.85 -2.71
N TRP A 132 -13.93 -2.88 -2.83
CA TRP A 132 -12.72 -2.85 -2.04
C TRP A 132 -12.97 -2.70 -0.53
N LYS A 133 -14.08 -2.09 -0.13
CA LYS A 133 -14.44 -1.94 1.28
C LYS A 133 -14.85 -3.28 1.86
N CYS A 134 -15.63 -4.08 1.15
CA CYS A 134 -16.03 -5.41 1.59
C CYS A 134 -14.81 -6.32 1.80
N VAL A 135 -13.89 -6.36 0.83
CA VAL A 135 -12.63 -7.12 0.95
C VAL A 135 -11.77 -6.59 2.09
N TYR A 136 -11.62 -5.27 2.20
CA TYR A 136 -10.85 -4.65 3.28
C TYR A 136 -11.42 -5.01 4.66
N THR A 137 -12.73 -4.87 4.85
CA THR A 137 -13.41 -5.22 6.11
C THR A 137 -13.25 -6.71 6.43
N TYR A 138 -13.40 -7.61 5.45
CA TYR A 138 -13.15 -9.03 5.66
C TYR A 138 -11.73 -9.30 6.16
N LEU A 139 -10.71 -8.67 5.56
CA LEU A 139 -9.33 -8.84 5.97
C LEU A 139 -9.03 -8.25 7.36
N GLN A 140 -9.73 -7.18 7.75
CA GLN A 140 -9.66 -6.67 9.12
C GLN A 140 -10.20 -7.70 10.12
N GLU A 141 -11.32 -8.35 9.81
CA GLU A 141 -11.89 -9.39 10.66
C GLU A 141 -11.01 -10.63 10.74
N PHE A 142 -10.44 -11.07 9.61
CA PHE A 142 -9.47 -12.16 9.58
C PHE A 142 -8.23 -11.85 10.43
N TYR A 143 -7.66 -10.65 10.28
CA TYR A 143 -6.54 -10.19 11.09
C TYR A 143 -6.91 -10.16 12.59
N ARG A 144 -8.11 -9.66 12.93
CA ARG A 144 -8.61 -9.62 14.30
C ARG A 144 -8.72 -11.04 14.89
N GLY A 145 -9.25 -11.99 14.14
CA GLY A 145 -9.31 -13.40 14.53
C GLY A 145 -7.93 -13.99 14.82
N LEU A 146 -6.95 -13.74 13.95
CA LEU A 146 -5.56 -14.15 14.18
C LEU A 146 -4.95 -13.55 15.45
N VAL A 147 -5.21 -12.27 15.73
CA VAL A 147 -4.73 -11.60 16.94
C VAL A 147 -5.38 -12.22 18.19
N THR A 148 -6.69 -12.47 18.17
CA THR A 148 -7.42 -13.12 19.27
C THR A 148 -6.86 -14.51 19.57
N LYS A 149 -6.43 -15.26 18.54
CA LYS A 149 -5.79 -16.58 18.70
C LYS A 149 -4.30 -16.53 19.00
N GLY A 150 -3.70 -15.34 19.12
CA GLY A 150 -2.27 -15.16 19.43
C GLY A 150 -1.32 -15.46 18.27
N LEU A 151 -1.83 -15.63 17.05
CA LEU A 151 -1.05 -15.93 15.84
C LEU A 151 -0.39 -14.70 15.24
N VAL A 152 -0.90 -13.51 15.59
CA VAL A 152 -0.30 -12.22 15.22
C VAL A 152 -0.08 -11.39 16.48
N LYS A 153 1.17 -11.04 16.75
CA LYS A 153 1.54 -10.18 17.89
C LYS A 153 1.30 -8.71 17.51
N THR A 154 0.45 -8.02 18.27
CA THR A 154 0.35 -6.56 18.21
C THR A 154 1.22 -5.94 19.30
N LYS A 155 1.80 -4.75 19.03
CA LYS A 155 2.75 -4.08 19.94
C LYS A 155 2.17 -3.66 21.30
N ASN A 156 0.90 -3.96 21.61
CA ASN A 156 0.23 -3.56 22.84
C ASN A 156 -0.02 -4.71 23.83
N SER A 157 0.58 -5.89 23.61
CA SER A 157 0.53 -7.00 24.58
C SER A 157 1.78 -7.00 25.46
N SER A 158 1.80 -6.15 26.47
CA SER A 158 2.68 -6.27 27.65
C SER A 158 1.92 -5.83 28.89
#